data_AF-A0A1F8SH38-F1
#
_entry.id   AF-A0A1F8SH38-F1
#
_cell.length_a   1.000
_cell.length_b   1.000
_cell.length_c   1.000
_cell.angle_alpha   90.00
_cell.angle_beta   90.00
_cell.angle_gamma   90.00
#
_symmetry.space_group_name_H-M   'P 1'
#
loop_
_entity.id
_entity.type
_entity.pdbx_description
1 polymer ?
#
loop_
_entity_poly.entity_id
_entity_poly.type
_entity_poly.pdbx_seq_one_letter_code
_entity_poly.pdbx_strand_id
1 'polypeptide(L)' 'MNPRRAAAVGVIFIVIAAIYFAAPTLLGGNVDFAGVTMLIALGASMSIMAYVLMAGQSRG' A
#
# COMPACT_ATOMS: atom_id res chain seq x y z
N MET A 1 19.89 -4.18 5.24
CA MET A 1 18.46 -4.43 4.90
C MET A 1 18.26 -4.01 3.46
N ASN A 2 17.96 -4.93 2.54
CA ASN A 2 18.02 -4.62 1.11
C ASN A 2 16.80 -3.80 0.66
N PRO A 3 16.98 -2.66 -0.05
CA PRO A 3 15.90 -1.76 -0.47
C PRO A 3 14.82 -2.44 -1.34
N ARG A 4 15.16 -3.56 -2.01
CA ARG A 4 14.19 -4.43 -2.70
C ARG A 4 13.05 -4.91 -1.81
N ARG A 5 13.29 -5.19 -0.52
CA ARG A 5 12.25 -5.69 0.39
C ARG A 5 11.25 -4.60 0.76
N ALA A 6 11.69 -3.35 0.90
CA ALA A 6 10.80 -2.23 1.17
C ALA A 6 9.87 -1.93 -0.02
N ALA A 7 10.40 -1.96 -1.25
CA ALA A 7 9.60 -1.83 -2.46
C ALA A 7 8.56 -2.96 -2.60
N ALA A 8 8.93 -4.20 -2.26
CA ALA A 8 8.00 -5.34 -2.28
C ALA A 8 6.83 -5.14 -1.28
N VAL A 9 7.11 -4.63 -0.08
CA VAL A 9 6.07 -4.37 0.93
C VAL A 9 5.07 -3.30 0.46
N GLY A 10 5.54 -2.24 -0.19
CA GLY A 10 4.67 -1.20 -0.76
C GLY A 10 3.73 -1.75 -1.84
N VAL A 11 4.25 -2.58 -2.76
CA VAL A 11 3.44 -3.22 -3.81
C VAL A 11 2.38 -4.15 -3.23
N ILE A 12 2.73 -4.95 -2.22
CA ILE A 12 1.79 -5.86 -1.55
C ILE A 12 0.64 -5.06 -0.90
N PHE A 13 0.92 -3.92 -0.27
CA PHE A 13 -0.10 -3.09 0.34
C PHE A 13 -1.08 -2.48 -0.69
N ILE A 14 -0.59 -2.09 -1.87
CA ILE A 14 -1.44 -1.60 -2.98
C ILE A 14 -2.37 -2.72 -3.48
N VAL A 15 -1.84 -3.94 -3.63
CA VAL A 15 -2.63 -5.10 -4.06
C VAL A 15 -3.70 -5.44 -3.03
N ILE A 16 -3.38 -5.43 -1.74
CA ILE A 16 -4.34 -5.67 -0.66
C ILE A 16 -5.42 -4.59 -0.66
N ALA A 17 -5.07 -3.32 -0.84
CA ALA A 17 -6.05 -2.22 -0.92
C ALA A 17 -7.02 -2.40 -2.10
N ALA A 18 -6.52 -2.81 -3.27
CA ALA A 18 -7.34 -3.10 -4.44
C ALA A 18 -8.32 -4.28 -4.18
N ILE A 19 -7.84 -5.35 -3.55
CA ILE A 19 -8.68 -6.52 -3.20
C ILE A 19 -9.73 -6.14 -2.14
N TYR A 20 -9.34 -5.38 -1.11
CA TYR A 20 -10.23 -4.96 -0.03
C TYR A 20 -11.36 -4.05 -0.53
N PHE A 21 -11.12 -3.27 -1.58
CA PHE A 21 -12.15 -2.49 -2.27
C PHE A 21 -13.00 -3.33 -3.24
N ALA A 22 -12.37 -4.25 -3.99
CA ALA A 22 -13.02 -5.08 -5.00
C ALA A 22 -13.89 -6.21 -4.43
N ALA A 23 -13.50 -6.79 -3.29
CA ALA A 23 -14.21 -7.91 -2.67
C ALA A 23 -15.67 -7.55 -2.26
N PRO A 24 -15.93 -6.49 -1.47
CA PRO A 24 -17.29 -6.13 -1.10
C PRO A 24 -18.12 -5.60 -2.27
N THR A 25 -17.49 -4.95 -3.26
CA THR A 25 -18.17 -4.46 -4.47
C THR A 25 -18.66 -5.59 -5.38
N LEU A 26 -17.93 -6.71 -5.47
CA LEU A 26 -18.33 -7.87 -6.27
C LEU A 26 -19.26 -8.83 -5.54
N LEU A 27 -19.18 -8.90 -4.20
CA LEU A 27 -20.01 -9.78 -3.37
C LEU A 27 -21.31 -9.13 -2.86
N GLY A 28 -21.59 -7.88 -3.25
CA GLY A 28 -22.82 -7.16 -2.88
C GLY A 28 -22.89 -6.74 -1.41
N GLY A 29 -21.75 -6.66 -0.73
CA GLY A 29 -21.66 -6.27 0.68
C GLY A 29 -21.57 -4.75 0.85
N ASN A 30 -21.80 -4.27 2.08
CA ASN A 30 -21.55 -2.86 2.42
C ASN A 30 -20.05 -2.59 2.35
N VAL A 31 -19.65 -1.62 1.53
CA VAL A 31 -18.26 -1.19 1.44
C VAL A 31 -17.94 -0.35 2.66
N ASP A 32 -17.12 -0.87 3.57
CA ASP A 32 -16.61 -0.09 4.70
C ASP A 32 -15.56 0.92 4.21
N PHE A 33 -16.06 2.10 3.84
CA PHE A 33 -15.23 3.20 3.37
C PHE A 33 -14.20 3.67 4.40
N ALA A 34 -14.47 3.50 5.71
CA ALA A 34 -13.50 3.86 6.75
C ALA A 34 -12.29 2.91 6.74
N GLY A 35 -12.54 1.60 6.64
CA GLY A 35 -11.48 0.61 6.47
C GLY A 35 -10.70 0.80 5.17
N VAL A 36 -11.38 1.03 4.05
CA VAL A 36 -10.74 1.27 2.73
C VAL A 36 -9.85 2.52 2.77
N THR A 37 -10.34 3.64 3.29
CA THR A 37 -9.56 4.88 3.35
C THR A 37 -8.34 4.76 4.28
N MET A 38 -8.48 4.07 5.42
CA MET A 38 -7.35 3.74 6.28
C MET A 38 -6.30 2.90 5.54
N LEU A 39 -6.72 1.86 4.82
CA LEU A 39 -5.82 0.98 4.06
C LEU A 39 -5.07 1.73 2.96
N ILE A 40 -5.77 2.61 2.23
CA ILE A 40 -5.17 3.47 1.20
C ILE A 40 -4.17 4.44 1.82
N ALA A 41 -4.51 5.10 2.94
CA ALA A 41 -3.62 6.03 3.63
C ALA A 41 -2.35 5.34 4.15
N LEU A 42 -2.50 4.13 4.70
CA LEU A 42 -1.38 3.32 5.20
C LEU A 42 -0.52 2.82 4.03
N GLY A 43 -1.12 2.34 2.95
CA GLY A 43 -0.40 1.94 1.73
C GLY A 43 0.34 3.10 1.06
N ALA A 44 -0.26 4.28 1.01
CA ALA A 44 0.36 5.49 0.48
C ALA A 44 1.56 5.92 1.33
N SER A 45 1.43 5.95 2.66
CA SER A 45 2.54 6.31 3.55
C SER A 45 3.71 5.34 3.48
N MET A 46 3.45 4.02 3.40
CA MET A 46 4.50 3.02 3.19
C MET A 46 5.21 3.18 1.83
N SER A 47 4.46 3.51 0.78
CA SER A 47 5.03 3.76 -0.55
C SER A 47 5.94 5.00 -0.56
N ILE A 48 5.53 6.05 0.15
CA ILE A 48 6.36 7.26 0.35
C ILE A 48 7.63 6.90 1.13
N MET A 49 7.54 6.11 2.21
CA MET A 49 8.71 5.67 2.97
C MET A 49 9.69 4.84 2.10
N ALA A 50 9.17 3.98 1.23
CA ALA A 50 9.99 3.23 0.27
C ALA A 50 10.69 4.15 -0.74
N TYR A 51 10.00 5.18 -1.25
CA TYR A 51 10.62 6.18 -2.12
C TYR A 51 11.73 6.96 -1.40
N VAL A 52 11.50 7.38 -0.15
CA VAL A 52 12.49 8.10 0.66
C VAL A 52 13.74 7.24 0.88
N LEU A 53 13.58 5.95 1.17
CA LEU A 53 14.72 5.03 1.31
C LEU A 53 15.50 4.88 0.00
N MET A 54 14.82 4.76 -1.14
CA MET A 54 15.47 4.73 -2.47
C MET A 54 16.23 6.03 -2.76
N ALA A 55 15.61 7.19 -2.53
CA ALA A 55 16.21 8.50 -2.77
C ALA A 55 17.42 8.77 -1.86
N GLY A 56 17.39 8.27 -0.61
CA GLY A 56 18.53 8.32 0.31
C GLY A 56 19.68 7.40 -0.09
N GLN A 57 19.39 6.22 -0.65
CA GLN A 57 20.41 5.28 -1.14
C GLN A 57 21.10 5.77 -2.42
N SER A 58 20.42 6.56 -3.25
CA SER A 58 20.98 7.10 -4.50
C SER A 58 22.00 8.24 -4.32
N ARG A 59 22.22 8.70 -3.07
CA ARG A 59 23.15 9.80 -2.72
C ARG A 59 24.41 9.34 -1.98
N GLY A 60 24.65 8.04 -1.86
CA GLY A 60 25.89 7.45 -1.33
C GLY A 60 26.53 6.53 -2.35
#